data_AF-A0AA35AKA8-F1
#
_entry.id   AF-A0AA35AKA8-F1
#
_cell.length_a   1.000
_cell.length_b   1.000
_cell.length_c   1.000
_cell.angle_alpha   90.00
_cell.angle_beta   90.00
_cell.angle_gamma   90.00
#
_symmetry.space_group_name_H-M   'P 1'
#
loop_
_entity.id
_entity.type
_entity.pdbx_description
1 polymer ?
#
loop_
_entity_poly.entity_id
_entity_poly.type
_entity_poly.pdbx_seq_one_letter_code
_entity_poly.pdbx_strand_id
1 'polypeptide(L)'
;MQITEALISEPGEIRRFVQQAVDHWPNLLAFHFTLYSAEGIYGQQIQTFCSSFHRRVHERITEHNHTVSPSAPVVLRWLREQHEGAQIRCLLLLSQTSICHPRVGVMADEECAQLVDLLQQTWSVISAGGQCRVERCFRVARPGSSGQYVALKTAVQSFMSQVIATIIR
;
A
#
# COMPACT_ATOMS: atom_id res chain seq x y z
N MET A 1 -5.50 15.54 5.23
CA MET A 1 -5.05 14.59 4.19
C MET A 1 -3.56 14.38 4.36
N GLN A 2 -3.08 13.16 4.61
CA GLN A 2 -1.64 12.88 4.75
C GLN A 2 -1.26 11.64 3.95
N ILE A 3 -0.52 11.85 2.86
CA ILE A 3 0.16 10.81 2.10
C ILE A 3 1.63 10.88 2.52
N THR A 4 2.21 9.75 2.92
CA THR A 4 3.65 9.66 3.18
C THR A 4 4.24 8.66 2.21
N GLU A 5 5.11 9.13 1.33
CA GLU A 5 5.82 8.30 0.37
C GLU A 5 7.29 8.22 0.77
N ALA A 6 7.84 7.00 0.72
CA ALA A 6 9.26 6.75 0.86
C ALA A 6 9.79 6.03 -0.38
N LEU A 7 10.93 6.49 -0.88
CA LEU A 7 11.68 5.79 -1.91
C LEU A 7 12.52 4.69 -1.25
N ILE A 8 12.60 3.54 -1.93
CA ILE A 8 13.53 2.50 -1.52
C ILE A 8 14.94 2.93 -1.91
N SER A 9 15.71 3.41 -0.93
CA SER A 9 17.11 3.79 -1.11
C SER A 9 18.04 2.86 -0.32
N GLU A 10 17.73 2.60 0.96
CA GLU A 10 18.54 1.70 1.80
C GLU A 10 17.71 0.61 2.52
N PRO A 11 18.25 -0.62 2.66
CA PRO A 11 17.61 -1.69 3.41
C PRO A 11 17.25 -1.32 4.86
N GLY A 12 18.07 -0.50 5.52
CA GLY A 12 17.82 -0.03 6.88
C GLY A 12 16.61 0.90 6.99
N GLU A 13 16.41 1.77 6.00
CA GLU A 13 15.28 2.70 5.94
C GLU A 13 13.97 1.97 5.71
N ILE A 14 13.96 0.99 4.80
CA ILE A 14 12.77 0.16 4.54
C ILE A 14 12.30 -0.53 5.82
N ARG A 15 13.22 -1.17 6.57
CA ARG A 15 12.86 -1.85 7.82
C ARG A 15 12.27 -0.87 8.83
N ARG A 16 12.89 0.30 8.99
CA ARG A 16 12.37 1.34 9.89
C ARG A 16 11.01 1.84 9.46
N PHE A 17 10.79 2.05 8.17
CA PHE A 17 9.51 2.53 7.63
C PHE A 17 8.35 1.57 7.96
N VAL A 18 8.56 0.27 7.71
CA VAL A 18 7.56 -0.77 8.01
C VAL A 18 7.38 -0.92 9.52
N GLN A 19 8.47 -0.87 10.30
CA GLN A 19 8.39 -0.97 11.76
C GLN A 19 7.62 0.21 12.36
N GLN A 20 7.88 1.44 11.91
CA GLN A 20 7.13 2.62 12.33
C GLN A 20 5.63 2.51 12.03
N ALA A 21 5.26 1.91 10.89
CA ALA A 21 3.86 1.68 10.55
C ALA A 21 3.20 0.66 11.50
N VAL A 22 3.89 -0.45 11.81
CA VAL A 22 3.42 -1.49 12.76
C VAL A 22 3.31 -0.94 14.18
N ASP A 23 4.28 -0.13 14.62
CA ASP A 23 4.28 0.48 15.96
C ASP A 23 3.21 1.57 16.08
N HIS A 24 2.84 2.20 14.97
CA HIS A 24 1.82 3.23 14.94
C HIS A 24 0.40 2.65 14.87
N TRP A 25 0.15 1.64 14.03
CA TRP A 25 -1.20 1.11 13.80
C TRP A 25 -1.42 -0.25 14.49
N PRO A 26 -2.39 -0.36 15.43
CA PRO A 26 -2.71 -1.63 16.10
C PRO A 26 -3.15 -2.75 15.16
N ASN A 27 -3.86 -2.39 14.08
CA ASN A 27 -4.28 -3.27 13.00
C ASN A 27 -3.80 -2.68 11.67
N LEU A 28 -2.69 -3.19 11.16
CA LEU A 28 -2.09 -2.76 9.91
C LEU A 28 -2.57 -3.65 8.76
N LEU A 29 -3.00 -3.02 7.66
CA LEU A 29 -3.10 -3.65 6.36
C LEU A 29 -1.88 -3.29 5.51
N ALA A 30 -1.35 -4.27 4.82
CA ALA A 30 -0.27 -4.07 3.85
C ALA A 30 -0.59 -4.76 2.53
N PHE A 31 -0.44 -4.04 1.43
CA PHE A 31 -0.63 -4.56 0.08
C PHE A 31 0.72 -4.55 -0.64
N HIS A 32 1.21 -5.73 -1.02
CA HIS A 32 2.33 -5.87 -1.92
C HIS A 32 1.78 -6.05 -3.33
N PHE A 33 2.16 -5.14 -4.24
CA PHE A 33 1.69 -5.15 -5.60
C PHE A 33 2.76 -4.64 -6.58
N THR A 34 2.51 -4.92 -7.84
CA THR A 34 3.34 -4.50 -8.96
C THR A 34 2.52 -3.62 -9.88
N LEU A 35 3.07 -2.47 -10.26
CA LEU A 35 2.58 -1.66 -11.37
C LEU A 35 3.36 -2.03 -12.64
N TYR A 36 2.65 -2.14 -13.75
CA TYR A 36 3.19 -2.38 -15.08
C TYR A 36 2.65 -1.33 -16.05
N SER A 37 3.50 -0.88 -16.97
CA SER A 37 3.16 -0.01 -18.10
C SER A 37 4.03 -0.40 -19.29
N ALA A 38 3.40 -0.66 -20.44
CA ALA A 38 4.12 -0.97 -21.67
C ALA A 38 4.96 0.21 -22.18
N GLU A 39 4.55 1.43 -21.88
CA GLU A 39 5.22 2.68 -22.28
C GLU A 39 6.28 3.14 -21.26
N GLY A 40 6.55 2.32 -20.24
CA GLY A 40 7.34 2.71 -19.07
C GLY A 40 6.50 3.44 -18.02
N ILE A 41 7.02 3.46 -16.79
CA ILE A 41 6.42 4.14 -15.66
C ILE A 41 7.28 5.35 -15.30
N TYR A 42 6.67 6.53 -15.37
CA TYR A 42 7.32 7.81 -15.05
C TYR A 42 6.95 8.29 -13.64
N GLY A 43 7.84 9.05 -13.00
CA GLY A 43 7.61 9.58 -11.64
C GLY A 43 6.30 10.36 -11.49
N GLN A 44 5.88 11.12 -12.52
CA GLN A 44 4.61 11.85 -12.49
C GLN A 44 3.39 10.91 -12.45
N GLN A 45 3.42 9.78 -13.15
CA GLN A 45 2.31 8.81 -13.14
C GLN A 45 2.16 8.19 -11.74
N ILE A 46 3.28 7.92 -11.06
CA ILE A 46 3.27 7.43 -9.67
C ILE A 46 2.66 8.46 -8.73
N GLN A 47 3.05 9.73 -8.83
CA GLN A 47 2.48 10.78 -7.99
C GLN A 47 0.96 10.95 -8.22
N THR A 48 0.54 10.93 -9.49
CA THR A 48 -0.88 10.95 -9.87
C THR A 48 -1.62 9.72 -9.35
N PHE A 49 -0.97 8.55 -9.35
CA PHE A 49 -1.53 7.31 -8.83
C PHE A 49 -1.74 7.37 -7.32
N CYS A 50 -0.71 7.73 -6.56
CA CYS A 50 -0.79 7.85 -5.10
C CYS A 50 -1.88 8.83 -4.66
N SER A 51 -1.95 10.00 -5.32
CA SER A 51 -2.94 11.04 -5.01
C SER A 51 -4.36 10.64 -5.43
N SER A 52 -4.54 10.06 -6.61
CA SER A 52 -5.85 9.58 -7.08
C SER A 52 -6.38 8.45 -6.22
N PHE A 53 -5.52 7.50 -5.84
CA PHE A 53 -5.92 6.40 -4.98
C PHE A 53 -6.30 6.89 -3.58
N HIS A 54 -5.52 7.81 -3.00
CA HIS A 54 -5.86 8.41 -1.70
C HIS A 54 -7.23 9.08 -1.73
N ARG A 55 -7.50 9.90 -2.75
CA ARG A 55 -8.79 10.56 -2.93
C ARG A 55 -9.92 9.54 -2.99
N ARG A 56 -9.80 8.50 -3.81
CA ARG A 56 -10.84 7.47 -3.96
C ARG A 56 -11.07 6.66 -2.68
N VAL A 57 -10.01 6.34 -1.93
CA VAL A 57 -10.14 5.68 -0.62
C VAL A 57 -10.87 6.61 0.36
N HIS A 58 -10.52 7.89 0.39
CA HIS A 58 -11.16 8.86 1.27
C HIS A 58 -12.66 9.06 0.94
N GLU A 59 -13.00 9.16 -0.34
CA GLU A 59 -14.38 9.21 -0.82
C GLU A 59 -15.16 7.97 -0.36
N ARG A 60 -14.61 6.77 -0.60
CA ARG A 60 -15.22 5.51 -0.16
C ARG A 60 -15.50 5.49 1.34
N ILE A 61 -14.53 5.88 2.15
CA ILE A 61 -14.68 5.90 3.62
C ILE A 61 -15.73 6.92 4.05
N THR A 62 -15.78 8.07 3.38
CA THR A 62 -16.77 9.11 3.67
C THR A 62 -18.19 8.66 3.31
N GLU A 63 -18.35 8.00 2.16
CA GLU A 63 -19.60 7.36 1.73
C GLU A 63 -20.01 6.24 2.69
N HIS A 64 -19.08 5.39 3.13
CA HIS A 64 -19.42 4.29 4.04
C HIS A 64 -19.76 4.76 5.47
N ASN A 65 -19.22 5.90 5.91
CA ASN A 65 -19.39 6.44 7.27
C ASN A 65 -20.51 7.48 7.40
N HIS A 66 -21.56 7.44 6.56
CA HIS A 66 -22.67 8.41 6.43
C HIS A 66 -23.41 8.87 7.73
N THR A 67 -22.99 8.49 8.95
CA THR A 67 -23.71 8.84 10.19
C THR A 67 -22.87 9.33 11.38
N VAL A 68 -21.53 9.36 11.38
CA VAL A 68 -20.78 9.71 12.62
C VAL A 68 -19.51 10.53 12.39
N SER A 69 -19.59 11.83 12.69
CA SER A 69 -18.46 12.77 12.94
C SER A 69 -17.36 12.83 11.86
N PRO A 70 -16.45 13.82 11.86
CA PRO A 70 -15.37 13.80 10.89
C PRO A 70 -14.51 12.53 11.10
N SER A 71 -14.50 11.66 10.09
CA SER A 71 -13.63 10.48 10.07
C SER A 71 -12.19 10.94 10.26
N ALA A 72 -11.45 10.28 11.15
CA ALA A 72 -10.02 10.55 11.34
C ALA A 72 -9.29 10.49 9.98
N PRO A 73 -8.30 11.37 9.74
CA PRO A 73 -7.64 11.45 8.45
C PRO A 73 -7.03 10.10 8.07
N VAL A 74 -7.34 9.65 6.85
CA VAL A 74 -6.77 8.43 6.30
C VAL A 74 -5.31 8.68 5.98
N VAL A 75 -4.43 7.95 6.65
CA VAL A 75 -2.99 8.00 6.42
C VAL A 75 -2.59 6.80 5.57
N LEU A 76 -2.13 7.09 4.35
CA LEU A 76 -1.56 6.07 3.45
C LEU A 76 -0.04 6.23 3.41
N ARG A 77 0.66 5.12 3.63
CA ARG A 77 2.12 5.05 3.60
C ARG A 77 2.55 4.19 2.41
N TRP A 78 3.30 4.78 1.49
CA TRP A 78 3.78 4.11 0.29
C TRP A 78 5.28 3.87 0.38
N LEU A 79 5.70 2.70 -0.05
CA LEU A 79 7.08 2.35 -0.30
C LEU A 79 7.17 1.80 -1.71
N ARG A 80 8.12 2.27 -2.52
CA ARG A 80 8.28 1.82 -3.91
C ARG A 80 9.73 1.76 -4.34
N GLU A 81 9.99 0.99 -5.36
CA GLU A 81 11.31 0.95 -6.00
C GLU A 81 11.65 2.29 -6.65
N GLN A 82 12.95 2.62 -6.62
CA GLN A 82 13.48 3.85 -7.22
C GLN A 82 13.56 3.74 -8.75
N HIS A 83 13.69 2.54 -9.29
CA HIS A 83 13.95 2.31 -10.71
C HIS A 83 12.75 2.63 -11.60
N GLU A 84 13.01 3.35 -12.68
CA GLU A 84 12.07 3.58 -13.77
C GLU A 84 12.18 2.44 -14.80
N GLY A 85 11.06 2.01 -15.35
CA GLY A 85 10.99 0.89 -16.28
C GLY A 85 9.55 0.49 -16.57
N ALA A 86 9.37 -0.63 -17.25
CA ALA A 86 8.04 -1.15 -17.55
C ALA A 86 7.30 -1.67 -16.30
N GLN A 87 8.01 -1.90 -15.19
CA GLN A 87 7.48 -2.50 -13.99
C GLN A 87 8.08 -1.86 -12.74
N ILE A 88 7.26 -1.58 -11.73
CA ILE A 88 7.69 -1.08 -10.41
C ILE A 88 6.97 -1.87 -9.33
N ARG A 89 7.72 -2.35 -8.33
CA ARG A 89 7.13 -2.99 -7.14
C ARG A 89 6.83 -1.95 -6.07
N CYS A 90 5.70 -2.13 -5.41
CA CYS A 90 5.16 -1.20 -4.43
C CYS A 90 4.62 -1.94 -3.20
N LEU A 91 4.69 -1.27 -2.06
CA LEU A 91 4.08 -1.66 -0.80
C LEU A 91 3.24 -0.49 -0.29
N LEU A 92 1.95 -0.72 -0.11
CA LEU A 92 1.03 0.22 0.52
C LEU A 92 0.73 -0.24 1.94
N LEU A 93 0.84 0.66 2.91
CA LEU A 93 0.55 0.45 4.33
C LEU A 93 -0.52 1.42 4.81
N LEU A 94 -1.47 0.93 5.59
CA LEU A 94 -2.59 1.71 6.11
C LEU A 94 -3.24 1.03 7.32
N SER A 95 -3.96 1.80 8.12
CA SER A 95 -4.72 1.25 9.24
C SER A 95 -5.97 0.52 8.74
N GLN A 96 -6.19 -0.71 9.20
CA GLN A 96 -7.42 -1.46 8.93
C GLN A 96 -8.66 -0.72 9.46
N THR A 97 -8.54 -0.08 10.62
CA THR A 97 -9.64 0.64 11.28
C THR A 97 -10.07 1.90 10.55
N SER A 98 -9.27 2.40 9.61
CA SER A 98 -9.66 3.52 8.75
C SER A 98 -10.68 3.10 7.69
N ILE A 99 -10.81 1.81 7.42
CA ILE A 99 -11.63 1.29 6.31
C ILE A 99 -12.70 0.32 6.81
N CYS A 100 -12.34 -0.58 7.72
CA CYS A 100 -13.30 -1.50 8.33
C CYS A 100 -13.95 -0.84 9.55
N HIS A 101 -15.26 -0.61 9.49
CA HIS A 101 -15.99 -0.15 10.67
C HIS A 101 -16.08 -1.27 11.73
N PRO A 102 -15.81 -1.02 13.03
CA PRO A 102 -15.76 -2.07 14.05
C PRO A 102 -17.07 -2.85 14.25
N ARG A 103 -18.20 -2.32 13.76
CA ARG A 103 -19.53 -2.90 13.97
C ARG A 103 -19.87 -4.03 12.98
N VAL A 104 -19.12 -4.19 11.89
CA VAL A 104 -19.37 -5.23 10.87
C VAL A 104 -18.26 -6.28 10.98
N GLY A 105 -18.35 -7.11 12.02
CA GLY A 105 -17.32 -8.07 12.42
C GLY A 105 -17.03 -9.24 11.47
N VAL A 106 -17.46 -9.19 10.19
CA VAL A 106 -17.38 -10.33 9.26
C VAL A 106 -16.81 -9.98 7.87
N MET A 107 -16.65 -8.71 7.50
CA MET A 107 -16.38 -8.34 6.09
C MET A 107 -14.95 -7.86 5.77
N ALA A 108 -13.95 -8.17 6.61
CA ALA A 108 -12.58 -7.70 6.38
C ALA A 108 -11.96 -8.22 5.06
N ASP A 109 -12.37 -9.39 4.59
CA ASP A 109 -11.96 -9.95 3.30
C ASP A 109 -12.55 -9.20 2.12
N GLU A 110 -13.84 -8.86 2.18
CA GLU A 110 -14.51 -8.11 1.11
C GLU A 110 -13.97 -6.68 1.01
N GLU A 111 -13.79 -6.00 2.13
CA GLU A 111 -13.19 -4.65 2.13
C GLU A 111 -11.75 -4.68 1.57
N CYS A 112 -10.98 -5.73 1.86
CA CYS A 112 -9.66 -5.90 1.26
C CYS A 112 -9.75 -6.13 -0.25
N ALA A 113 -10.68 -6.97 -0.72
CA ALA A 113 -10.88 -7.19 -2.15
C ALA A 113 -11.29 -5.90 -2.88
N GLN A 114 -12.20 -5.13 -2.29
CA GLN A 114 -12.63 -3.85 -2.83
C GLN A 114 -11.49 -2.82 -2.92
N LEU A 115 -10.56 -2.83 -1.96
CA LEU A 115 -9.34 -2.00 -2.03
C LEU A 115 -8.37 -2.48 -3.11
N VAL A 116 -8.26 -3.78 -3.32
CA VAL A 116 -7.49 -4.35 -4.44
C VAL A 116 -8.09 -3.89 -5.76
N ASP A 117 -9.41 -4.00 -5.94
CA ASP A 117 -10.10 -3.53 -7.13
C ASP A 117 -9.88 -2.03 -7.34
N LEU A 118 -9.93 -1.25 -6.25
CA LEU A 118 -9.71 0.19 -6.30
C LEU A 118 -8.28 0.54 -6.71
N LEU A 119 -7.27 -0.18 -6.19
CA LEU A 119 -5.87 -0.04 -6.60
C LEU A 119 -5.73 -0.31 -8.09
N GLN A 120 -6.35 -1.41 -8.56
CA GLN A 120 -6.26 -1.84 -9.95
C GLN A 120 -6.89 -0.85 -10.91
N GLN A 121 -8.12 -0.42 -10.62
CA GLN A 121 -8.85 0.56 -11.42
C GLN A 121 -8.16 1.93 -11.45
N THR A 122 -7.55 2.34 -10.33
CA THR A 122 -6.87 3.64 -10.27
C THR A 122 -5.66 3.66 -11.20
N TRP A 123 -4.92 2.56 -11.27
CA TRP A 123 -3.78 2.46 -12.17
C TRP A 123 -4.21 2.40 -13.65
N SER A 124 -5.24 1.63 -13.98
CA SER A 124 -5.71 1.48 -15.36
C SER A 124 -6.22 2.79 -15.99
N VAL A 125 -6.68 3.74 -15.17
CA VAL A 125 -7.08 5.09 -15.62
C VAL A 125 -5.86 5.96 -15.95
N ILE A 126 -4.73 5.72 -15.28
CA ILE A 126 -3.53 6.58 -15.38
C ILE A 126 -2.56 6.08 -16.44
N SER A 127 -2.44 4.75 -16.59
CA SER A 127 -1.56 4.11 -17.56
C SER A 127 -2.42 3.32 -18.55
N ALA A 128 -2.50 3.80 -19.79
CA ALA A 128 -3.22 3.10 -20.85
C ALA A 128 -2.59 1.74 -21.13
N GLY A 129 -3.36 0.67 -20.98
CA GLY A 129 -2.83 -0.70 -21.06
C GLY A 129 -1.93 -1.11 -19.88
N GLY A 130 -1.81 -0.24 -18.86
CA GLY A 130 -1.10 -0.54 -17.62
C GLY A 130 -1.85 -1.56 -16.77
N GLN A 131 -1.10 -2.35 -16.02
CA GLN A 131 -1.65 -3.36 -15.12
C GLN A 131 -1.16 -3.16 -13.70
N CYS A 132 -2.05 -3.33 -12.74
CA CYS A 132 -1.70 -3.39 -11.33
C CYS A 132 -2.03 -4.79 -10.83
N ARG A 133 -1.01 -5.50 -10.34
CA ARG A 133 -1.13 -6.87 -9.85
C ARG A 133 -0.81 -6.90 -8.37
N VAL A 134 -1.81 -7.19 -7.55
CA VAL A 134 -1.61 -7.42 -6.11
C VAL A 134 -1.09 -8.84 -5.92
N GLU A 135 0.11 -8.96 -5.38
CA GLU A 135 0.78 -10.24 -5.15
C GLU A 135 0.41 -10.82 -3.79
N ARG A 136 0.34 -9.98 -2.75
CA ARG A 136 -0.03 -10.40 -1.40
C ARG A 136 -0.71 -9.27 -0.62
N CYS A 137 -1.64 -9.67 0.25
CA CYS A 137 -2.23 -8.83 1.28
C CYS A 137 -1.81 -9.37 2.65
N PHE A 138 -1.36 -8.50 3.54
CA PHE A 138 -0.98 -8.86 4.91
C PHE A 138 -1.87 -8.13 5.89
N ARG A 139 -2.30 -8.84 6.94
CA ARG A 139 -3.04 -8.27 8.06
C ARG A 139 -2.25 -8.49 9.33
N VAL A 140 -1.71 -7.40 9.87
CA VAL A 140 -0.83 -7.46 11.04
C VAL A 140 -1.54 -6.83 12.23
N ALA A 141 -1.95 -7.67 13.18
CA ALA A 141 -2.45 -7.25 14.48
C ALA A 141 -1.33 -7.23 15.52
N ARG A 142 -1.32 -6.23 16.41
CA ARG A 142 -0.46 -6.23 17.60
C ARG A 142 -0.88 -7.32 18.59
N PRO A 143 0.07 -8.03 19.24
CA PRO A 143 1.46 -7.62 19.48
C PRO A 143 2.50 -8.06 18.43
N GLY A 144 2.11 -8.36 17.18
CA GLY A 144 3.09 -8.63 16.11
C GLY A 144 3.78 -9.99 16.23
N SER A 145 3.30 -10.87 17.09
CA SER A 145 3.70 -12.29 17.15
C SER A 145 3.04 -13.17 16.09
N SER A 146 2.23 -12.58 15.20
CA SER A 146 1.52 -13.31 14.16
C SER A 146 2.44 -13.70 13.02
N GLY A 147 2.20 -14.88 12.41
CA GLY A 147 2.90 -15.31 11.20
C GLY A 147 2.81 -14.30 10.05
N GLN A 148 1.76 -13.47 10.04
CA GLN A 148 1.56 -12.37 9.09
C GLN A 148 2.62 -11.27 9.21
N TYR A 149 3.04 -10.91 10.43
CA TYR A 149 4.12 -9.94 10.61
C TYR A 149 5.47 -10.48 10.12
N VAL A 150 5.75 -11.77 10.37
CA VAL A 150 6.94 -12.44 9.81
C VAL A 150 6.87 -12.46 8.29
N ALA A 151 5.73 -12.84 7.71
CA ALA A 151 5.53 -12.86 6.26
C ALA A 151 5.69 -11.46 5.62
N LEU A 152 5.16 -10.42 6.27
CA LEU A 152 5.36 -9.03 5.84
C LEU A 152 6.84 -8.66 5.86
N LYS A 153 7.56 -8.95 6.96
CA LYS A 153 9.00 -8.70 7.05
C LYS A 153 9.78 -9.45 5.97
N THR A 154 9.44 -10.71 5.69
CA THR A 154 10.07 -11.51 4.64
C THR A 154 9.79 -10.95 3.25
N ALA A 155 8.55 -10.53 2.97
CA ALA A 155 8.21 -9.88 1.72
C ALA A 155 9.03 -8.60 1.53
N VAL A 156 9.09 -7.75 2.56
CA VAL A 156 9.91 -6.55 2.61
C VAL A 156 11.42 -6.85 2.43
N GLN A 157 11.90 -8.00 2.93
CA GLN A 157 13.27 -8.47 2.68
C GLN A 157 13.53 -8.89 1.22
N SER A 158 12.53 -9.44 0.55
CA SER A 158 12.61 -9.71 -0.89
C SER A 158 12.79 -8.42 -1.69
N PHE A 159 12.06 -7.35 -1.32
CA PHE A 159 12.27 -6.02 -1.92
C PHE A 159 13.71 -5.54 -1.74
N MET A 160 14.28 -5.69 -0.54
CA MET A 160 15.67 -5.29 -0.26
C MET A 160 16.71 -6.06 -1.08
N SER A 161 16.50 -7.36 -1.28
CA SER A 161 17.48 -8.22 -1.96
C SER A 161 17.61 -7.90 -3.45
N GLN A 162 16.54 -7.42 -4.08
CA GLN A 162 16.55 -7.03 -5.50
C GLN A 162 17.16 -5.64 -5.72
N VAL A 163 17.05 -4.73 -4.75
CA VAL A 163 17.71 -3.40 -4.81
C VAL A 163 19.23 -3.54 -4.79
N ILE A 164 19.76 -4.42 -3.92
CA ILE A 164 21.20 -4.70 -3.85
C ILE A 164 21.72 -5.31 -5.18
N ALA A 165 20.92 -6.18 -5.81
CA ALA A 165 21.30 -6.79 -7.09
C ALA A 165 21.42 -5.78 -8.25
N THR A 166 20.71 -4.65 -8.19
CA THR A 166 20.78 -3.59 -9.21
C THR A 166 21.91 -2.60 -8.98
N ILE A 167 22.36 -2.42 -7.73
CA ILE A 167 23.49 -1.51 -7.38
C ILE A 167 24.86 -2.14 -7.73
N ILE A 168 24.95 -3.47 -7.83
CA ILE A 168 26.21 -4.20 -8.11
C ILE A 168 26.44 -4.44 -9.62
N ARG A 169 25.69 -3.79 -10.51
CA ARG A 169 25.90 -3.87 -11.97
C ARG A 169 26.56 -2.61 -12.52
#